data_AF-A0A3D9D3J4-F1
#
_entry.id   AF-A0A3D9D3J4-F1
#
_cell.length_a   1.000
_cell.length_b   1.000
_cell.length_c   1.000
_cell.angle_alpha   90.00
_cell.angle_beta   90.00
_cell.angle_gamma   90.00
#
_symmetry.space_group_name_H-M   'P 1'
#
loop_
_entity.id
_entity.type
_entity.pdbx_description
1 polymer ?
#
loop_
_entity_poly.entity_id
_entity_poly.type
_entity_poly.pdbx_seq_one_letter_code
_entity_poly.pdbx_strand_id
1 'polypeptide(L)'
;MNYTLELNTQDAYSTVVFNTIVFDSFKVNIVERYTGRMNFQPKLSYALFKVRTLDNEIIKTRDGNGRVKIKGDHFETYQKLIKVLNSYAYKNKLMNVKEAQEDYVHFILSLVIVNYQLN
;
A
#
# COMPACT_ATOMS: atom_id res chain seq x y z
N MET A 1 -5.88 0.81 -16.41
CA MET A 1 -6.04 2.04 -15.60
C MET A 1 -4.66 2.61 -15.41
N ASN A 2 -4.43 3.88 -15.71
CA ASN A 2 -3.11 4.49 -15.50
C ASN A 2 -2.92 4.75 -14.00
N TYR A 3 -1.72 4.47 -13.50
CA TYR A 3 -1.36 4.73 -12.11
C TYR A 3 0.13 5.03 -11.98
N THR A 4 0.48 5.76 -10.91
CA THR A 4 1.86 5.91 -10.44
C THR A 4 1.97 5.24 -9.07
N LEU A 5 2.94 4.35 -8.92
CA LEU A 5 3.25 3.70 -7.64
C LEU A 5 4.49 4.35 -7.02
N GLU A 6 4.30 4.96 -5.85
CA GLU A 6 5.35 5.60 -5.05
C GLU A 6 5.61 4.74 -3.80
N LEU A 7 6.76 4.06 -3.77
CA LEU A 7 7.19 3.26 -2.63
C LEU A 7 8.19 4.08 -1.80
N ASN A 8 7.73 4.71 -0.71
CA ASN A 8 8.60 5.56 0.10
C ASN A 8 8.98 4.87 1.41
N THR A 9 10.21 4.37 1.45
CA THR A 9 10.83 3.95 2.70
C THR A 9 11.30 5.21 3.43
N GLN A 10 10.85 5.43 4.67
CA GLN A 10 11.40 6.51 5.51
C GLN A 10 12.82 6.16 5.99
N ASP A 11 13.46 7.10 6.70
CA ASP A 11 14.79 6.95 7.30
C ASP A 11 14.99 5.57 7.94
N ALA A 12 16.25 5.09 7.95
CA ALA A 12 16.63 3.75 8.44
C ALA A 12 16.19 3.44 9.89
N TYR A 13 15.81 4.46 10.67
CA TYR A 13 15.33 4.33 12.04
C TYR A 13 13.79 4.47 12.17
N SER A 14 13.09 4.85 11.11
CA SER A 14 11.63 4.94 11.12
C SER A 14 11.02 3.55 11.08
N THR A 15 10.05 3.30 11.97
CA THR A 15 9.25 2.07 11.96
C THR A 15 7.99 2.19 11.11
N VAL A 16 7.86 3.29 10.36
CA VAL A 16 6.67 3.61 9.56
C VAL A 16 7.09 3.83 8.11
N VAL A 17 6.40 3.17 7.19
CA VAL A 17 6.62 3.28 5.75
C VAL A 17 5.34 3.81 5.11
N PHE A 18 5.50 4.70 4.13
CA PHE A 18 4.39 5.34 3.43
C PHE A 18 4.47 4.97 1.95
N ASN A 19 3.44 4.30 1.46
CA ASN A 19 3.30 4.01 0.04
C ASN A 19 2.10 4.78 -0.51
N THR A 20 2.20 5.25 -1.74
CA THR A 20 1.08 5.94 -2.40
C THR A 20 0.85 5.32 -3.77
N ILE A 21 -0.40 5.05 -4.09
CA ILE A 21 -0.84 4.76 -5.45
C ILE A 21 -1.65 5.96 -5.92
N VAL A 22 -1.20 6.64 -6.97
CA VAL A 22 -1.88 7.78 -7.57
C VAL A 22 -2.60 7.31 -8.82
N PHE A 23 -3.91 7.50 -8.87
CA PHE A 23 -4.74 7.28 -10.05
C PHE A 23 -5.20 8.64 -10.60
N ASP A 24 -5.80 8.60 -11.79
CA ASP A 24 -6.27 9.80 -12.50
C ASP A 24 -7.35 10.58 -11.72
N SER A 25 -8.10 9.93 -10.82
CA SER A 25 -9.22 10.55 -10.07
C SER A 25 -9.05 10.57 -8.55
N PHE A 26 -8.17 9.75 -8.00
CA PHE A 26 -7.96 9.66 -6.54
C PHE A 26 -6.57 9.08 -6.24
N LYS A 27 -6.20 9.11 -4.97
CA LYS A 27 -4.96 8.52 -4.46
C LYS A 27 -5.23 7.64 -3.25
N VAL A 28 -4.51 6.54 -3.17
CA VAL A 28 -4.54 5.60 -2.05
C VAL A 28 -3.24 5.73 -1.29
N ASN A 29 -3.32 6.24 -0.06
CA ASN A 29 -2.17 6.29 0.84
C ASN A 29 -2.19 5.07 1.75
N ILE A 30 -1.15 4.25 1.67
CA ILE A 30 -0.95 3.09 2.52
C ILE A 30 0.12 3.42 3.56
N VAL A 31 -0.19 3.10 4.81
CA VAL A 31 0.71 3.27 5.96
C VAL A 31 1.00 1.88 6.53
N GLU A 32 2.27 1.53 6.51
CA GLU A 32 2.79 0.31 7.10
C GLU A 32 3.49 0.63 8.40
N ARG A 33 3.31 -0.23 9.42
CA ARG A 33 4.08 -0.14 10.65
C ARG A 33 4.82 -1.44 10.90
N TYR A 34 6.12 -1.32 11.10
CA TYR A 34 7.01 -2.42 11.37
C TYR A 34 7.36 -2.48 12.86
N THR A 35 7.68 -3.67 13.34
CA THR A 35 8.37 -3.91 14.61
C THR A 35 9.78 -4.41 14.32
N GLY A 36 10.69 -4.19 15.27
CA GLY A 36 12.12 -4.43 15.07
C GLY A 36 12.83 -3.23 14.43
N ARG A 37 14.09 -3.41 14.04
CA ARG A 37 14.87 -2.39 13.35
C ARG A 37 14.71 -2.59 11.84
N MET A 38 14.53 -1.51 11.07
CA MET A 38 14.36 -1.62 9.61
C MET A 38 15.56 -2.25 8.90
N ASN A 39 16.76 -2.05 9.46
CA ASN A 39 18.00 -2.64 8.96
C ASN A 39 18.27 -4.07 9.48
N PHE A 40 17.47 -4.58 10.41
CA PHE A 40 17.67 -5.88 11.03
C PHE A 40 16.33 -6.56 11.34
N GLN A 41 15.90 -7.42 10.41
CA GLN A 41 14.68 -8.23 10.50
C GLN A 41 13.39 -7.42 10.76
N PRO A 42 13.03 -6.46 9.88
CA PRO A 42 11.76 -5.74 10.03
C PRO A 42 10.57 -6.69 9.90
N LYS A 43 9.65 -6.63 10.86
CA LYS A 43 8.39 -7.41 10.82
C LYS A 43 7.20 -6.48 10.63
N LEU A 44 6.53 -6.57 9.49
CA LEU A 44 5.31 -5.81 9.22
C LEU A 44 4.23 -6.21 10.25
N SER A 45 3.86 -5.26 11.10
CA SER A 45 2.97 -5.49 12.25
C SER A 45 1.52 -5.16 11.93
N TYR A 46 1.30 -4.08 11.18
CA TYR A 46 0.01 -3.81 10.55
C TYR A 46 0.17 -2.88 9.35
N ALA A 47 -0.81 -2.93 8.46
CA ALA A 47 -0.99 -1.98 7.37
C ALA A 47 -2.40 -1.39 7.42
N LEU A 48 -2.52 -0.13 7.06
CA LEU A 48 -3.81 0.54 6.86
C LEU A 48 -3.73 1.41 5.62
N PHE A 49 -4.87 1.68 4.99
CA PHE A 49 -4.93 2.60 3.87
C PHE A 49 -6.02 3.65 4.05
N LYS A 50 -5.86 4.74 3.31
CA LYS A 50 -6.80 5.86 3.20
C LYS A 50 -6.94 6.20 1.73
N VAL A 51 -8.15 6.59 1.33
CA VAL A 51 -8.40 7.12 0.00
C VAL A 51 -8.59 8.63 0.10
N ARG A 52 -7.99 9.37 -0.83
CA ARG A 52 -8.12 10.82 -0.92
C ARG A 52 -8.43 11.27 -2.34
N THR A 53 -9.10 12.41 -2.46
CA THR A 53 -9.20 13.16 -3.72
C THR A 53 -7.81 13.63 -4.17
N LEU A 54 -7.69 14.09 -5.42
CA LEU A 54 -6.45 14.71 -5.91
C LEU A 54 -6.03 15.93 -5.06
N ASP A 55 -7.00 16.66 -4.51
CA ASP A 55 -6.81 17.81 -3.61
C ASP A 55 -6.47 17.44 -2.16
N ASN A 56 -6.17 16.16 -1.89
CA ASN A 56 -5.84 15.61 -0.57
C ASN A 56 -6.98 15.55 0.46
N GLU A 57 -8.23 15.71 0.04
CA GLU A 57 -9.37 15.52 0.94
C GLU A 57 -9.59 14.03 1.25
N ILE A 58 -9.79 13.70 2.52
CA ILE A 58 -10.01 12.31 2.94
C ILE A 58 -11.44 11.89 2.56
N ILE A 59 -11.54 10.86 1.72
CA ILE A 59 -12.82 10.22 1.42
C ILE A 59 -13.14 9.28 2.59
N LYS A 60 -14.39 9.29 3.06
CA LYS A 60 -14.86 8.39 4.10
C LYS A 60 -15.24 7.03 3.51
N THR A 61 -15.03 5.96 4.28
CA THR A 61 -15.53 4.62 3.96
C THR A 61 -17.06 4.63 3.98
N ARG A 62 -17.66 3.54 3.50
CA ARG A 62 -19.11 3.30 3.60
C ARG A 62 -19.63 3.42 5.03
N ASP A 63 -18.83 3.00 6.02
CA ASP A 63 -19.17 3.13 7.46
C ASP A 63 -18.81 4.49 8.09
N GLY A 64 -18.42 5.49 7.29
CA GLY A 64 -18.03 6.83 7.77
C GLY A 64 -16.61 6.96 8.34
N ASN A 65 -15.81 5.89 8.35
CA ASN A 65 -14.42 5.92 8.82
C ASN A 65 -13.48 6.60 7.81
N GLY A 66 -12.42 7.24 8.27
CA GLY A 66 -11.42 7.86 7.37
C GLY A 66 -10.29 6.92 6.91
N ARG A 67 -10.30 5.65 7.33
CA ARG A 67 -9.24 4.66 7.06
C ARG A 67 -9.73 3.24 7.18
N VAL A 68 -9.04 2.32 6.51
CA VAL A 68 -9.28 0.87 6.58
C VAL A 68 -8.00 0.18 7.03
N LYS A 69 -8.09 -0.68 8.05
CA LYS A 69 -6.98 -1.55 8.47
C LYS A 69 -7.04 -2.87 7.71
N ILE A 70 -5.94 -3.28 7.10
CA ILE A 70 -5.82 -4.58 6.40
C ILE A 70 -5.64 -5.67 7.47
N LYS A 71 -6.48 -6.71 7.45
CA LYS A 71 -6.56 -7.75 8.49
C LYS A 71 -6.76 -9.14 7.87
N GLY A 72 -6.50 -10.19 8.65
CA GLY A 72 -6.75 -11.60 8.27
C GLY A 72 -6.00 -11.97 6.99
N ASP A 73 -6.67 -12.75 6.13
CA ASP A 73 -6.11 -13.26 4.86
C ASP A 73 -5.66 -12.13 3.92
N HIS A 74 -6.34 -10.98 3.96
CA HIS A 74 -5.91 -9.79 3.21
C HIS A 74 -4.56 -9.25 3.70
N PHE A 75 -4.30 -9.35 5.00
CA PHE A 75 -3.01 -8.91 5.56
C PHE A 75 -1.88 -9.86 5.16
N GLU A 76 -2.13 -11.17 5.16
CA GLU A 76 -1.16 -12.15 4.68
C GLU A 76 -0.85 -11.98 3.18
N THR A 77 -1.89 -11.72 2.38
CA THR A 77 -1.75 -11.44 0.94
C THR A 77 -0.94 -10.16 0.73
N TYR A 78 -1.27 -9.09 1.46
CA TYR A 78 -0.52 -7.84 1.43
C TYR A 78 0.96 -8.04 1.75
N GLN A 79 1.27 -8.82 2.80
CA GLN A 79 2.64 -9.14 3.21
C GLN A 79 3.44 -9.85 2.11
N LYS A 80 2.81 -10.76 1.36
CA LYS A 80 3.45 -11.45 0.23
C LYS A 80 3.77 -10.48 -0.90
N LEU A 81 2.82 -9.63 -1.27
CA LEU A 81 2.98 -8.66 -2.35
C LEU A 81 4.05 -7.62 -2.03
N ILE A 82 4.05 -7.03 -0.83
CA ILE A 82 5.06 -6.03 -0.46
C ILE A 82 6.46 -6.64 -0.35
N LYS A 83 6.57 -7.92 0.03
CA LYS A 83 7.86 -8.63 0.04
C LYS A 83 8.44 -8.77 -1.37
N VAL A 84 7.60 -8.98 -2.38
CA VAL A 84 8.02 -9.00 -3.79
C VAL A 84 8.53 -7.62 -4.20
N LEU A 85 7.77 -6.55 -3.93
CA LEU A 85 8.17 -5.17 -4.27
C LEU A 85 9.43 -4.70 -3.54
N ASN A 86 9.71 -5.23 -2.35
CA ASN A 86 10.93 -4.92 -1.60
C ASN A 86 12.13 -5.82 -1.95
N SER A 87 11.93 -6.84 -2.79
CA SER A 87 12.96 -7.81 -3.13
C SER A 87 14.08 -7.21 -3.98
N TYR A 88 15.27 -7.81 -3.89
CA TYR A 88 16.39 -7.46 -4.76
C TYR A 88 16.05 -7.64 -6.25
N ALA A 89 15.31 -8.70 -6.60
CA ALA A 89 14.91 -8.97 -7.96
C ALA A 89 14.05 -7.84 -8.55
N TYR A 90 13.06 -7.36 -7.80
CA TYR A 90 12.25 -6.22 -8.21
C TYR A 90 13.08 -4.93 -8.34
N LYS A 91 13.88 -4.61 -7.33
CA LYS A 91 14.71 -3.38 -7.30
C LYS A 91 15.71 -3.32 -8.45
N ASN A 92 16.24 -4.47 -8.88
CA ASN A 92 17.20 -4.58 -9.99
C ASN A 92 16.55 -5.01 -11.30
N LYS A 93 15.20 -5.01 -11.39
CA LYS A 93 14.43 -5.36 -12.60
C LYS A 93 14.77 -6.75 -13.16
N LEU A 94 15.13 -7.69 -12.29
CA LEU A 94 15.44 -9.09 -12.61
C LEU A 94 14.19 -9.98 -12.69
N MET A 95 13.01 -9.36 -12.66
CA MET A 95 11.71 -10.01 -12.76
C MET A 95 10.75 -9.11 -13.55
N ASN A 96 9.53 -9.59 -13.82
CA ASN A 96 8.49 -8.79 -14.44
C ASN A 96 7.97 -7.71 -13.47
N VAL A 97 8.61 -6.54 -13.50
CA VAL A 97 8.28 -5.38 -12.65
C VAL A 97 6.84 -4.94 -12.85
N LYS A 98 6.35 -4.95 -14.09
CA LYS A 98 4.99 -4.50 -14.43
C LYS A 98 3.95 -5.40 -13.77
N GLU A 99 4.09 -6.71 -13.93
CA GLU A 99 3.20 -7.70 -13.33
C GLU A 99 3.20 -7.61 -11.80
N ALA A 100 4.38 -7.50 -11.16
CA ALA A 100 4.47 -7.34 -9.71
C ALA A 100 3.78 -6.05 -9.20
N GLN A 101 3.87 -4.95 -9.95
CA GLN A 101 3.15 -3.72 -9.61
C GLN A 101 1.64 -3.87 -9.82
N GLU A 102 1.22 -4.48 -10.93
CA GLU A 102 -0.19 -4.70 -11.24
C GLU A 102 -0.87 -5.59 -10.19
N ASP A 103 -0.24 -6.68 -9.76
CA ASP A 103 -0.75 -7.55 -8.69
C ASP A 103 -0.98 -6.78 -7.39
N TYR A 104 -0.01 -5.96 -6.99
CA TYR A 104 -0.11 -5.12 -5.80
C TYR A 104 -1.23 -4.08 -5.92
N VAL A 105 -1.29 -3.36 -7.05
CA VAL A 105 -2.27 -2.31 -7.29
C VAL A 105 -3.68 -2.87 -7.40
N HIS A 106 -3.88 -3.99 -8.10
CA HIS A 106 -5.18 -4.66 -8.21
C HIS A 106 -5.66 -5.16 -6.86
N PHE A 107 -4.76 -5.73 -6.05
CA PHE A 107 -5.11 -6.13 -4.68
C PHE A 107 -5.60 -4.93 -3.85
N ILE A 108 -4.87 -3.81 -3.86
CA ILE A 108 -5.29 -2.61 -3.11
C ILE A 108 -6.60 -2.04 -3.66
N LEU A 109 -6.78 -1.99 -4.97
CA LEU A 109 -8.03 -1.55 -5.59
C LEU A 109 -9.21 -2.42 -5.18
N SER A 110 -9.04 -3.73 -5.08
CA SER A 110 -10.10 -4.62 -4.60
C SER A 110 -10.56 -4.24 -3.17
N LEU A 111 -9.61 -3.90 -2.28
CA LEU A 111 -9.94 -3.44 -0.94
C LEU A 111 -10.61 -2.07 -0.95
N VAL A 112 -10.19 -1.16 -1.84
CA VAL A 112 -10.82 0.16 -2.00
C VAL A 112 -12.28 0.01 -2.42
N ILE A 113 -12.57 -0.78 -3.45
CA ILE A 113 -13.93 -0.97 -4.00
C ILE A 113 -14.88 -1.53 -2.93
N VAL A 114 -14.41 -2.46 -2.10
CA VAL A 114 -15.22 -3.06 -1.02
C VAL A 114 -15.52 -2.06 0.10
N ASN A 115 -14.57 -1.19 0.44
CA ASN A 115 -14.68 -0.34 1.63
C ASN A 115 -15.16 1.10 1.34
N TYR A 116 -15.02 1.56 0.10
CA TYR A 116 -15.33 2.94 -0.30
C TYR A 116 -16.45 2.95 -1.35
N GLN A 117 -17.12 4.08 -1.43
CA GLN A 117 -18.01 4.43 -2.54
C GLN A 117 -17.36 5.62 -3.24
N LEU A 118 -16.73 5.34 -4.37
CA LEU A 118 -16.14 6.35 -5.23
C LEU A 118 -17.24 6.74 -6.22
N ASN A 119 -17.69 7.99 -6.17
CA ASN A 119 -18.67 8.54 -7.10
C ASN A 119 -17.98 9.00 -8.38
#